data_AF-A0A0Q9TXL5-F1
#
_entry.id   AF-A0A0Q9TXL5-F1
#
_cell.length_a   1.000
_cell.length_b   1.000
_cell.length_c   1.000
_cell.angle_alpha   90.00
_cell.angle_beta   90.00
_cell.angle_gamma   90.00
#
_symmetry.space_group_name_H-M   'P 1'
#
loop_
_entity.id
_entity.type
_entity.pdbx_description
1 polymer ?
#
loop_
_entity_poly.entity_id
_entity_poly.type
_entity_poly.pdbx_seq_one_letter_code
_entity_poly.pdbx_strand_id
1 'polypeptide(L)'
;MSTVTPTTSTTSNRLGSVAVIGTIVIVIGVIMVLAGGFTWYQVQSQLASEKITVSEDAARFAGQPVNSPWTAYSEAETIEKHALAASGGKTYAELPKDDPNRQVVMTGSFLRASLFTSVLAFGVAFMAFGVGIVLVLVGIAFRRVARA
;
A
#
# COMPACT_ATOMS: atom_id res chain seq x y z
N MET A 1 -13.15 -60.56 28.75
CA MET A 1 -13.49 -59.86 27.49
C MET A 1 -13.64 -58.39 27.84
N SER A 2 -12.57 -57.60 27.70
CA SER A 2 -12.55 -56.20 28.14
C SER A 2 -13.02 -55.31 27.00
N THR A 3 -14.17 -54.67 27.17
CA THR A 3 -14.74 -53.71 26.23
C THR A 3 -13.99 -52.39 26.33
N VAL A 4 -13.31 -51.98 25.27
CA VAL A 4 -12.67 -50.66 25.16
C VAL A 4 -13.75 -49.65 24.78
N THR A 5 -14.07 -48.73 25.69
CA THR A 5 -14.98 -47.60 25.43
C THR A 5 -14.28 -46.57 24.54
N PRO A 6 -14.84 -46.19 23.37
CA PRO A 6 -14.22 -45.16 22.53
C PRO A 6 -14.38 -43.78 23.16
N THR A 7 -13.27 -43.06 23.35
CA THR A 7 -13.24 -41.68 23.84
C THR A 7 -13.62 -40.72 22.72
N THR A 8 -14.92 -40.50 22.49
CA THR A 8 -15.44 -39.67 21.38
C THR A 8 -15.47 -38.15 21.64
N SER A 9 -15.11 -37.68 22.84
CA SER A 9 -15.33 -36.28 23.26
C SER A 9 -14.31 -35.25 22.75
N THR A 10 -13.11 -35.66 22.33
CA THR A 10 -12.04 -34.69 21.96
C THR A 10 -12.16 -34.16 20.53
N THR A 11 -12.89 -34.84 19.64
CA THR A 11 -13.00 -34.45 18.22
C THR A 11 -14.06 -33.36 18.03
N SER A 12 -15.24 -33.49 18.65
CA SER A 12 -16.33 -32.51 18.52
C SER A 12 -15.93 -31.10 18.99
N ASN A 13 -15.22 -30.98 20.12
CA ASN A 13 -14.74 -29.68 20.61
C ASN A 13 -13.72 -29.04 19.65
N ARG A 14 -12.87 -29.84 19.00
CA ARG A 14 -11.87 -29.33 18.05
C ARG A 14 -12.52 -28.79 16.76
N LEU A 15 -13.54 -29.45 16.21
CA LEU A 15 -14.26 -28.95 15.03
C LEU A 15 -14.99 -27.62 15.32
N GLY A 16 -15.63 -27.50 16.50
CA GLY A 16 -16.27 -26.25 16.92
C GLY A 16 -15.27 -25.08 17.02
N SER A 17 -14.09 -25.31 17.58
CA SER A 17 -13.03 -24.30 17.65
C SER A 17 -12.54 -23.84 16.26
N VAL A 18 -12.38 -24.75 15.30
CA VAL A 18 -11.96 -24.40 13.93
C VAL A 18 -13.01 -23.53 13.22
N ALA A 19 -14.30 -23.81 13.42
CA ALA A 19 -15.38 -22.99 12.86
C ALA A 19 -15.39 -21.55 13.40
N VAL A 20 -15.12 -21.38 14.71
CA VAL A 20 -15.02 -20.06 15.35
C VAL A 20 -13.80 -19.30 14.85
N ILE A 21 -12.63 -19.96 14.80
CA ILE A 21 -11.40 -19.36 14.27
C ILE A 21 -11.60 -18.92 12.82
N GLY A 22 -12.18 -19.77 11.97
CA GLY A 22 -12.48 -19.40 10.59
C GLY A 22 -13.40 -18.19 10.45
N THR A 23 -14.38 -18.03 11.34
CA THR A 23 -15.25 -16.85 11.37
C THR A 23 -14.49 -15.59 11.75
N ILE A 24 -13.64 -15.66 12.79
CA ILE A 24 -12.81 -14.53 13.21
C ILE A 24 -11.87 -14.09 12.09
N VAL A 25 -11.22 -15.03 11.43
CA VAL A 25 -10.31 -14.76 10.30
C VAL A 25 -11.04 -14.06 9.14
N ILE A 26 -12.27 -14.49 8.82
CA ILE A 26 -13.09 -13.79 7.81
C ILE A 26 -13.39 -12.36 8.25
N VAL A 27 -13.81 -12.14 9.49
CA VAL A 27 -14.15 -10.80 9.98
C VAL A 27 -12.93 -9.87 9.89
N ILE A 28 -11.76 -10.33 10.33
CA ILE A 28 -10.51 -9.56 10.21
C ILE A 28 -10.19 -9.27 8.74
N GLY A 29 -10.31 -10.28 7.86
CA GLY A 29 -10.09 -10.10 6.43
C GLY A 29 -11.01 -9.05 5.81
N VAL A 30 -12.31 -9.10 6.12
CA VAL A 30 -13.29 -8.09 5.66
C VAL A 30 -12.93 -6.70 6.16
N ILE A 31 -12.57 -6.56 7.44
CA ILE A 31 -12.13 -5.26 8.00
C ILE A 31 -10.91 -4.73 7.23
N MET A 32 -9.92 -5.59 6.95
CA MET A 32 -8.73 -5.18 6.19
C MET A 32 -9.04 -4.77 4.75
N VAL A 33 -9.95 -5.46 4.07
CA VAL A 33 -10.42 -5.08 2.72
C VAL A 33 -11.03 -3.68 2.76
N LEU A 34 -11.95 -3.42 3.70
CA LEU A 34 -12.60 -2.12 3.84
C LEU A 34 -11.61 -1.03 4.21
N ALA A 35 -10.71 -1.30 5.17
CA ALA A 35 -9.69 -0.37 5.60
C ALA A 35 -8.72 -0.02 4.45
N GLY A 36 -8.23 -1.02 3.70
CA GLY A 36 -7.34 -0.81 2.55
C GLY A 36 -8.01 0.05 1.47
N GLY A 37 -9.27 -0.24 1.11
CA GLY A 37 -10.03 0.57 0.16
C GLY A 37 -10.25 2.01 0.65
N PHE A 38 -10.59 2.18 1.92
CA PHE A 38 -10.77 3.51 2.54
C PHE A 38 -9.46 4.31 2.57
N THR A 39 -8.35 3.69 2.97
CA THR A 39 -7.04 4.35 2.99
C THR A 39 -6.62 4.78 1.59
N TRP A 40 -6.83 3.93 0.57
CA TRP A 40 -6.54 4.29 -0.82
C TRP A 40 -7.32 5.55 -1.23
N TYR A 41 -8.63 5.57 -0.96
CA TYR A 41 -9.48 6.73 -1.25
C TYR A 41 -9.00 8.00 -0.52
N GLN A 42 -8.62 7.89 0.76
CA GLN A 42 -8.12 9.02 1.54
C GLN A 42 -6.82 9.60 0.99
N VAL A 43 -5.88 8.76 0.54
CA VAL A 43 -4.63 9.24 -0.09
C VAL A 43 -4.93 9.92 -1.42
N GLN A 44 -5.78 9.32 -2.25
CA GLN A 44 -6.22 9.91 -3.52
C GLN A 44 -6.90 11.26 -3.34
N SER A 45 -7.77 11.39 -2.33
CA SER A 45 -8.46 12.64 -2.00
C SER A 45 -7.48 13.73 -1.59
N GLN A 46 -6.52 13.42 -0.71
CA GLN A 46 -5.49 14.36 -0.27
C GLN A 46 -4.61 14.83 -1.43
N LEU A 47 -4.18 13.92 -2.31
CA LEU A 47 -3.42 14.30 -3.49
C LEU A 47 -4.22 15.17 -4.46
N ALA A 48 -5.49 14.83 -4.69
CA ALA A 48 -6.36 15.62 -5.54
C ALA A 48 -6.62 17.03 -5.00
N SER A 49 -6.65 17.22 -3.67
CA SER A 49 -6.83 18.55 -3.06
C SER A 49 -5.65 19.49 -3.26
N GLU A 50 -4.43 18.95 -3.46
CA GLU A 50 -3.23 19.76 -3.70
C GLU A 50 -3.19 20.35 -5.12
N LYS A 51 -4.07 19.91 -6.03
CA LYS A 51 -4.19 20.39 -7.42
C LYS A 51 -2.85 20.39 -8.19
N ILE A 52 -1.95 19.48 -7.83
CA ILE A 52 -0.70 19.27 -8.55
C ILE A 52 -1.02 18.60 -9.88
N THR A 53 -0.39 19.05 -10.95
CA THR A 53 -0.47 18.44 -12.28
C THR A 53 0.91 17.95 -12.66
N VAL A 54 0.95 16.81 -13.35
CA VAL A 54 2.21 16.27 -13.88
C VAL A 54 2.74 17.26 -14.93
N SER A 55 4.03 17.62 -14.82
CA SER A 55 4.66 18.55 -15.75
C SER A 55 4.45 18.16 -17.22
N GLU A 56 4.31 19.17 -18.08
CA GLU A 56 4.04 18.99 -19.51
C GLU A 56 5.17 18.27 -20.26
N ASP A 57 6.39 18.33 -19.73
CA ASP A 57 7.58 17.67 -20.29
C ASP A 57 7.86 16.28 -19.68
N ALA A 58 6.90 15.75 -18.91
CA ALA A 58 6.97 14.41 -18.36
C ALA A 58 6.85 13.35 -19.47
N ALA A 59 7.56 12.24 -19.32
CA ALA A 59 7.51 11.14 -20.29
C ALA A 59 6.13 10.46 -20.38
N ARG A 60 5.35 10.54 -19.29
CA ARG A 60 4.02 9.95 -19.17
C ARG A 60 3.11 10.85 -18.36
N PHE A 61 1.80 10.73 -18.61
CA PHE A 61 0.75 11.41 -17.85
C PHE A 61 0.87 12.95 -17.79
N ALA A 62 1.60 13.57 -18.72
CA ALA A 62 1.73 15.02 -18.83
C ALA A 62 0.35 15.72 -18.81
N GLY A 63 0.25 16.79 -18.03
CA GLY A 63 -0.99 17.55 -17.84
C GLY A 63 -2.08 16.85 -17.02
N GLN A 64 -1.88 15.59 -16.60
CA GLN A 64 -2.85 14.89 -15.75
C GLN A 64 -2.70 15.30 -14.28
N PRO A 65 -3.79 15.28 -13.50
CA PRO A 65 -3.71 15.55 -12.07
C PRO A 65 -2.93 14.45 -11.33
N VAL A 66 -2.09 14.87 -10.38
CA VAL A 66 -1.38 13.95 -9.47
C VAL A 66 -2.37 13.48 -8.40
N ASN A 67 -3.09 12.39 -8.68
CA ASN A 67 -4.07 11.82 -7.75
C ASN A 67 -3.99 10.28 -7.64
N SER A 68 -2.99 9.69 -8.29
CA SER A 68 -2.76 8.25 -8.34
C SER A 68 -1.28 7.94 -8.13
N PRO A 69 -0.90 6.71 -7.75
CA PRO A 69 0.50 6.37 -7.56
C PRO A 69 1.33 6.52 -8.85
N TRP A 70 0.76 6.23 -10.02
CA TRP A 70 1.48 6.35 -11.30
C TRP A 70 1.75 7.81 -11.69
N THR A 71 0.75 8.68 -11.52
CA THR A 71 0.91 10.12 -11.77
C THR A 71 1.87 10.76 -10.77
N ALA A 72 1.82 10.35 -9.49
CA ALA A 72 2.74 10.85 -8.46
C ALA A 72 4.19 10.40 -8.71
N TYR A 73 4.37 9.15 -9.14
CA TYR A 73 5.68 8.64 -9.55
C TYR A 73 6.24 9.40 -10.75
N SER A 74 5.42 9.63 -11.78
CA SER A 74 5.80 10.36 -12.99
C SER A 74 6.22 11.81 -12.70
N GLU A 75 5.50 12.48 -11.82
CA GLU A 75 5.86 13.84 -11.39
C GLU A 75 7.16 13.82 -10.58
N ALA A 76 7.35 12.86 -9.68
CA ALA A 76 8.60 12.72 -8.93
C ALA A 76 9.81 12.48 -9.85
N GLU A 77 9.66 11.70 -10.92
CA GLU A 77 10.71 11.50 -11.93
C GLU A 77 10.99 12.79 -12.72
N THR A 78 9.95 13.56 -13.04
CA THR A 78 10.13 14.82 -13.78
C THR A 78 10.82 15.88 -12.92
N ILE A 79 10.50 15.96 -11.62
CA ILE A 79 11.22 16.81 -10.66
C ILE A 79 12.69 16.42 -10.56
N GLU A 80 13.02 15.12 -10.60
CA GLU A 80 14.42 14.67 -10.63
C GLU A 80 15.15 15.21 -11.85
N LYS A 81 14.55 15.02 -13.03
CA LYS A 81 15.09 15.50 -14.30
C LYS A 81 15.37 17.00 -14.24
N HIS A 82 14.46 17.80 -13.70
CA HIS A 82 14.61 19.25 -13.60
C HIS A 82 15.69 19.64 -12.57
N ALA A 83 15.73 18.96 -11.42
CA ALA A 83 16.73 19.20 -10.39
C ALA A 83 18.15 18.86 -10.89
N LEU A 84 18.31 17.74 -11.58
CA LEU A 84 19.59 17.33 -12.17
C LEU A 84 19.99 18.23 -13.34
N ALA A 85 19.04 18.67 -14.17
CA ALA A 85 19.33 19.64 -15.22
C ALA A 85 19.86 20.96 -14.64
N ALA A 86 19.28 21.45 -13.53
CA ALA A 86 19.71 22.67 -12.86
C ALA A 86 21.11 22.56 -12.22
N SER A 87 21.51 21.37 -11.77
CA SER A 87 22.80 21.13 -11.10
C SER A 87 23.91 20.58 -12.01
N GLY A 88 23.65 20.45 -13.32
CA GLY A 88 24.60 19.83 -14.25
C GLY A 88 24.81 18.34 -14.00
N GLY A 89 23.77 17.64 -13.55
CA GLY A 89 23.77 16.20 -13.28
C GLY A 89 24.21 15.81 -11.87
N LYS A 90 24.44 16.79 -10.98
CA LYS A 90 24.92 16.55 -9.61
C LYS A 90 23.78 16.43 -8.61
N THR A 91 23.86 15.45 -7.73
CA THR A 91 22.98 15.30 -6.58
C THR A 91 23.34 16.28 -5.45
N TYR A 92 22.46 16.41 -4.46
CA TYR A 92 22.65 17.34 -3.34
C TYR A 92 24.00 17.16 -2.60
N ALA A 93 24.46 15.91 -2.48
CA ALA A 93 25.72 15.59 -1.80
C ALA A 93 26.97 15.94 -2.64
N GLU A 94 26.82 16.03 -3.96
CA GLU A 94 27.90 16.30 -4.91
C GLU A 94 28.11 17.81 -5.15
N LEU A 95 27.19 18.65 -4.67
CA LEU A 95 27.28 20.10 -4.79
C LEU A 95 28.09 20.72 -3.64
N PRO A 96 29.00 21.67 -3.93
CA PRO A 96 29.65 22.49 -2.91
C PRO A 96 28.65 23.18 -2.00
N LYS A 97 28.99 23.37 -0.72
CA LYS A 97 28.04 23.92 0.28
C LYS A 97 27.52 25.31 -0.06
N ASP A 98 28.31 26.09 -0.78
CA ASP A 98 28.07 27.45 -1.25
C ASP A 98 27.44 27.53 -2.64
N ASP A 99 27.15 26.40 -3.29
CA ASP A 99 26.53 26.37 -4.61
C ASP A 99 25.07 26.87 -4.55
N PRO A 100 24.68 27.86 -5.39
CA PRO A 100 23.32 28.41 -5.39
C PRO A 100 22.25 27.38 -5.79
N ASN A 101 22.61 26.36 -6.59
CA ASN A 101 21.68 25.30 -7.01
C ASN A 101 21.44 24.25 -5.93
N ARG A 102 22.21 24.27 -4.84
CA ARG A 102 22.09 23.30 -3.75
C ARG A 102 20.72 23.35 -3.09
N GLN A 103 20.11 24.54 -3.00
CA GLN A 103 18.73 24.69 -2.51
C GLN A 103 17.71 24.09 -3.49
N VAL A 104 17.91 24.25 -4.80
CA VAL A 104 17.02 23.69 -5.83
C VAL A 104 17.00 22.17 -5.77
N VAL A 105 18.17 21.53 -5.75
CA VAL A 105 18.28 20.06 -5.66
C VAL A 105 17.74 19.53 -4.34
N MET A 106 17.95 20.26 -3.24
CA MET A 106 17.39 19.91 -1.94
C MET A 106 15.86 19.92 -1.97
N THR A 107 15.25 21.01 -2.45
CA THR A 107 13.80 21.13 -2.60
C THR A 107 13.24 20.04 -3.51
N GLY A 108 13.87 19.79 -4.66
CA GLY A 108 13.47 18.72 -5.56
C GLY A 108 13.48 17.34 -4.88
N SER A 109 14.52 17.05 -4.11
CA SER A 109 14.62 15.80 -3.34
C SER A 109 13.50 15.65 -2.31
N PHE A 110 13.12 16.74 -1.63
CA PHE A 110 12.02 16.72 -0.67
C PHE A 110 10.65 16.51 -1.32
N LEU A 111 10.36 17.22 -2.42
CA LEU A 111 9.10 17.03 -3.15
C LEU A 111 8.98 15.60 -3.69
N ARG A 112 10.10 15.03 -4.18
CA ARG A 112 10.12 13.64 -4.60
C ARG A 112 9.87 12.68 -3.44
N ALA A 113 10.49 12.92 -2.29
CA ALA A 113 10.29 12.09 -1.11
C ALA A 113 8.83 12.12 -0.63
N SER A 114 8.15 13.27 -0.65
CA SER A 114 6.74 13.37 -0.30
C SER A 114 5.82 12.68 -1.32
N LEU A 115 6.11 12.81 -2.63
CA LEU A 115 5.40 12.09 -3.68
C LEU A 115 5.58 10.58 -3.57
N PHE A 116 6.80 10.09 -3.34
CA PHE A 116 7.05 8.67 -3.11
C PHE A 116 6.44 8.15 -1.81
N THR A 117 6.38 8.95 -0.76
CA THR A 117 5.64 8.60 0.47
C THR A 117 4.16 8.35 0.14
N SER A 118 3.58 9.13 -0.76
CA SER A 118 2.21 8.93 -1.23
C SER A 118 2.08 7.67 -2.10
N VAL A 119 3.04 7.40 -2.99
CA VAL A 119 3.09 6.14 -3.78
C VAL A 119 3.17 4.92 -2.87
N LEU A 120 4.00 4.97 -1.83
CA LEU A 120 4.12 3.91 -0.83
C LEU A 120 2.81 3.74 -0.05
N ALA A 121 2.13 4.82 0.31
CA ALA A 121 0.84 4.75 1.01
C ALA A 121 -0.23 4.02 0.17
N PHE A 122 -0.31 4.31 -1.14
CA PHE A 122 -1.14 3.53 -2.06
C PHE A 122 -0.74 2.05 -2.11
N GLY A 123 0.56 1.76 -2.21
CA GLY A 123 1.07 0.38 -2.21
C GLY A 123 0.69 -0.39 -0.95
N VAL A 124 0.80 0.23 0.22
CA VAL A 124 0.42 -0.37 1.51
C VAL A 124 -1.09 -0.57 1.59
N ALA A 125 -1.89 0.40 1.14
CA ALA A 125 -3.35 0.27 1.09
C ALA A 125 -3.78 -0.91 0.20
N PHE A 126 -3.16 -1.06 -0.97
CA PHE A 126 -3.39 -2.19 -1.87
C PHE A 126 -2.97 -3.53 -1.25
N MET A 127 -1.81 -3.57 -0.57
CA MET A 127 -1.37 -4.77 0.15
C MET A 127 -2.39 -5.17 1.23
N ALA A 128 -2.86 -4.21 2.04
CA ALA A 128 -3.85 -4.47 3.08
C ALA A 128 -5.16 -5.04 2.50
N PHE A 129 -5.62 -4.47 1.38
CA PHE A 129 -6.76 -4.97 0.64
C PHE A 129 -6.55 -6.42 0.15
N GLY A 130 -5.41 -6.69 -0.50
CA GLY A 130 -5.07 -8.02 -1.01
C GLY A 130 -4.93 -9.08 0.09
N VAL A 131 -4.25 -8.75 1.19
CA VAL A 131 -4.13 -9.62 2.37
C VAL A 131 -5.51 -9.89 2.98
N GLY A 132 -6.36 -8.87 3.07
CA GLY A 132 -7.73 -9.03 3.54
C GLY A 132 -8.52 -10.05 2.72
N ILE A 133 -8.42 -10.02 1.38
CA ILE A 133 -9.03 -11.01 0.50
C ILE A 133 -8.50 -12.42 0.81
N VAL A 134 -7.17 -12.57 0.93
CA VAL A 134 -6.55 -13.86 1.24
C VAL A 134 -7.08 -14.42 2.57
N LEU A 135 -7.17 -13.59 3.61
CA LEU A 135 -7.71 -13.99 4.91
C LEU A 135 -9.17 -14.43 4.80
N VAL A 136 -10.01 -13.71 4.05
CA VAL A 136 -11.40 -14.14 3.81
C VAL A 136 -11.46 -15.52 3.16
N LEU A 137 -10.64 -15.77 2.13
CA LEU A 137 -10.58 -17.08 1.47
C LEU A 137 -10.12 -18.19 2.42
N VAL A 138 -9.08 -17.93 3.22
CA VAL A 138 -8.56 -18.88 4.22
C VAL A 138 -9.62 -19.18 5.29
N GLY A 139 -10.31 -18.18 5.80
CA GLY A 139 -11.36 -18.40 6.80
C GLY A 139 -12.59 -19.13 6.23
N ILE A 140 -12.91 -18.94 4.95
CA ILE A 140 -13.92 -19.75 4.24
C ILE A 140 -13.46 -21.21 4.16
N ALA A 141 -12.18 -21.46 3.85
CA ALA A 141 -11.62 -22.81 3.82
C ALA A 141 -11.72 -23.50 5.20
N PHE A 142 -11.36 -22.82 6.29
CA PHE A 142 -11.51 -23.35 7.65
C PHE A 142 -12.96 -23.68 8.00
N ARG A 143 -13.92 -22.81 7.62
CA ARG A 143 -15.35 -23.11 7.84
C ARG A 143 -15.85 -24.29 7.01
N ARG A 144 -15.30 -24.53 5.82
CA ARG A 144 -15.64 -25.72 5.01
C ARG A 144 -15.10 -26.99 5.66
N VAL A 145 -13.86 -26.97 6.13
CA VAL A 145 -13.23 -28.12 6.81
C VAL A 145 -13.93 -28.45 8.12
N ALA A 146 -14.35 -27.47 8.91
CA ALA A 146 -15.07 -27.71 10.17
C ALA A 146 -16.48 -28.30 9.99
N ARG A 147 -17.01 -28.31 8.76
CA ARG A 147 -18.32 -28.88 8.41
C ARG A 147 -18.22 -30.24 7.70
N ALA A 148 -17.01 -30.64 7.29
CA ALA A 148 -16.71 -31.93 6.68
C ALA A 148 -16.46 -32.98 7.76
#